data_AF-A0A9D5NXW9-F1
#
_entry.id   AF-A0A9D5NXW9-F1
#
_cell.length_a   1.000
_cell.length_b   1.000
_cell.length_c   1.000
_cell.angle_alpha   90.00
_cell.angle_beta   90.00
_cell.angle_gamma   90.00
#
_symmetry.space_group_name_H-M   'P 1'
#
loop_
_entity.id
_entity.type
_entity.pdbx_description
1 polymer ?
#
loop_
_entity_poly.entity_id
_entity_poly.type
_entity_poly.pdbx_seq_one_letter_code
_entity_poly.pdbx_strand_id
1 'polypeptide(L)' 'METVLNAYHIKVKKICASCKHKENLNDGSRQCTKTGQIVEQKHVCSGWKMNDGLRNAGLQKGAVVRLKGTQIVLIK' A
#
# COMPACT_ATOMS: atom_id res chain seq x y z
N MET A 1 -1.44 -17.28 -2.91
CA MET A 1 -1.15 -16.08 -2.09
C MET A 1 -2.27 -15.97 -1.08
N GLU A 2 -1.96 -16.09 0.21
CA GLU A 2 -2.93 -16.14 1.31
C GLU A 2 -3.80 -14.87 1.34
N THR A 3 -5.10 -15.02 1.60
CA THR A 3 -6.05 -13.91 1.79
C THR A 3 -6.61 -13.96 3.21
N VAL A 4 -6.81 -12.79 3.79
CA VAL A 4 -7.38 -12.63 5.13
C VAL A 4 -8.49 -11.57 5.09
N LEU A 5 -9.45 -11.66 6.02
CA LEU A 5 -10.46 -10.64 6.18
C LEU A 5 -9.90 -9.49 7.03
N ASN A 6 -10.09 -8.25 6.58
CA ASN A 6 -9.85 -7.09 7.44
C ASN A 6 -11.07 -6.84 8.36
N ALA A 7 -10.96 -5.84 9.24
CA ALA A 7 -12.04 -5.43 10.15
C ALA A 7 -13.35 -5.02 9.45
N TYR A 8 -13.31 -4.76 8.15
CA TYR A 8 -14.44 -4.34 7.33
C TYR A 8 -15.03 -5.51 6.50
N HIS A 9 -14.68 -6.76 6.82
CA HIS A 9 -15.12 -7.96 6.09
C HIS A 9 -14.70 -7.99 4.61
N ILE A 10 -13.64 -7.27 4.25
CA ILE A 10 -13.08 -7.29 2.90
C ILE A 10 -11.95 -8.33 2.84
N LYS A 11 -11.99 -9.19 1.81
CA LYS A 11 -10.92 -10.14 1.52
C LYS A 11 -9.72 -9.40 0.94
N VAL A 12 -8.61 -9.38 1.69
CA VAL A 12 -7.37 -8.70 1.31
C VAL A 12 -6.23 -9.73 1.20
N LYS A 13 -5.39 -9.61 0.18
CA LYS A 13 -4.18 -10.44 0.03
C LYS A 13 -3.17 -10.07 1.13
N LYS A 14 -2.61 -11.06 1.83
CA LYS A 14 -1.59 -10.88 2.86
C LYS A 14 -0.22 -10.64 2.21
N ILE A 15 0.08 -9.39 1.88
CA ILE A 15 1.30 -8.96 1.16
C ILE A 15 1.82 -7.61 1.64
N CYS A 16 3.03 -7.23 1.26
CA CYS A 16 3.61 -5.95 1.62
C CYS A 16 2.70 -4.77 1.21
N ALA A 17 2.05 -4.84 0.05
CA ALA A 17 1.11 -3.81 -0.40
C ALA A 17 -0.08 -3.58 0.54
N SER A 18 -0.46 -4.58 1.34
CA SER A 18 -1.53 -4.50 2.34
C SER A 18 -1.01 -4.37 3.78
N CYS A 19 0.32 -4.30 3.96
CA CYS A 19 0.94 -4.14 5.27
C CYS A 19 0.81 -2.70 5.77
N LYS A 20 0.63 -2.52 7.08
CA LYS A 20 0.63 -1.20 7.72
C LYS A 20 2.00 -0.53 7.76
N HIS A 21 3.06 -1.32 7.65
CA HIS A 21 4.45 -0.86 7.69
C HIS A 21 4.97 -0.45 6.30
N LYS A 22 4.14 -0.47 5.26
CA LYS A 22 4.56 -0.07 3.92
C LYS A 22 4.65 1.45 3.84
N GLU A 23 5.66 1.92 3.13
CA GLU A 23 5.81 3.29 2.68
C GLU A 23 6.10 3.27 1.18
N ASN A 24 5.44 4.14 0.41
CA ASN A 24 5.77 4.31 -1.01
C ASN A 24 6.73 5.50 -1.10
N LEU A 25 7.91 5.28 -1.66
CA LEU A 25 8.91 6.31 -1.88
C LEU A 25 8.60 7.09 -3.17
N ASN A 26 9.22 8.26 -3.32
CA ASN A 26 9.01 9.15 -4.45
C ASN A 26 9.46 8.57 -5.80
N ASP A 27 10.36 7.59 -5.78
CA ASP A 27 10.83 6.83 -6.95
C ASP A 27 9.85 5.71 -7.35
N GLY A 28 8.72 5.57 -6.64
CA GLY A 28 7.73 4.51 -6.86
C GLY A 28 8.11 3.16 -6.24
N SER A 29 9.29 3.07 -5.61
CA SER A 29 9.67 1.90 -4.83
C SER A 29 8.89 1.85 -3.51
N ARG A 30 8.94 0.69 -2.85
CA ARG A 30 8.25 0.48 -1.57
C ARG A 30 9.26 0.10 -0.51
N GLN A 31 9.19 0.77 0.61
CA GLN A 31 10.05 0.51 1.76
C GLN A 31 9.23 -0.06 2.92
N CYS A 32 9.81 -1.00 3.65
CA CYS A 32 9.29 -1.44 4.93
C CYS A 32 9.84 -0.53 6.04
N THR A 33 8.98 0.28 6.66
CA THR A 33 9.36 1.19 7.77
C THR A 33 9.93 0.47 9.00
N LYS A 34 9.68 -0.84 9.15
CA LYS A 34 10.21 -1.65 10.27
C LYS A 34 11.68 -2.07 10.05
N THR A 35 12.07 -2.36 8.82
CA THR A 35 13.41 -2.90 8.50
C THR A 35 14.26 -1.93 7.68
N GLY A 36 13.68 -0.86 7.15
CA GLY A 36 14.34 0.06 6.23
C GLY A 36 14.60 -0.52 4.84
N GLN A 37 14.16 -1.74 4.55
CA GLN A 37 14.48 -2.42 3.29
C GLN A 37 13.47 -2.09 2.19
N ILE A 38 13.97 -1.98 0.96
CA ILE A 38 13.14 -1.94 -0.23
C ILE A 38 12.56 -3.34 -0.47
N VAL A 39 11.24 -3.41 -0.67
CA VAL A 39 10.47 -4.65 -0.71
C VAL A 39 9.54 -4.67 -1.90
N GLU A 40 9.44 -5.83 -2.55
CA GLU A 40 8.51 -6.01 -3.65
C GLU A 40 7.05 -6.00 -3.16
N GLN A 41 6.14 -5.61 -4.05
CA GLN A 41 4.71 -5.55 -3.76
C GLN A 41 4.14 -6.86 -3.18
N LYS A 42 4.59 -7.98 -3.75
CA LYS A 42 4.11 -9.33 -3.46
C LYS A 42 4.84 -9.98 -2.28
N HIS A 43 5.90 -9.36 -1.76
CA HIS A 43 6.68 -9.89 -0.65
C HIS A 43 5.83 -10.00 0.61
N VAL A 44 6.07 -11.05 1.41
CA VAL A 44 5.40 -11.28 2.70
C VAL A 44 6.47 -11.59 3.73
N CYS A 45 6.55 -10.80 4.79
CA CYS A 45 7.44 -11.06 5.91
C CYS A 45 6.66 -11.58 7.13
N SER A 46 7.35 -12.22 8.07
CA SER A 46 6.76 -12.71 9.33
C SER A 46 6.17 -11.59 10.21
N GLY A 47 6.67 -10.36 10.05
CA GLY A 47 6.18 -9.16 10.74
C GLY A 47 4.97 -8.49 10.09
N TRP A 48 4.33 -9.13 9.10
CA TRP A 48 3.19 -8.54 8.39
C TRP A 48 2.03 -8.24 9.35
N LYS A 49 1.45 -7.05 9.21
CA LYS A 49 0.25 -6.61 9.94
C LYS A 49 -0.67 -5.86 8.98
N MET A 50 -1.97 -6.18 9.03
CA MET A 50 -2.98 -5.57 8.18
C MET A 50 -2.97 -4.04 8.31
N ASN A 51 -3.06 -3.34 7.18
CA ASN A 51 -3.23 -1.90 7.15
C ASN A 51 -4.71 -1.53 7.38
N ASP A 52 -4.98 -0.78 8.44
CA ASP A 52 -6.33 -0.38 8.85
C ASP A 52 -6.99 0.59 7.86
N GLY A 53 -6.21 1.26 7.00
CA GLY A 53 -6.67 2.13 5.92
C GLY A 53 -7.31 1.40 4.73
N LEU A 54 -7.35 0.06 4.74
CA LEU A 54 -7.90 -0.75 3.65
C LEU A 54 -9.43 -0.90 3.68
N ARG A 55 -10.15 0.00 4.37
CA ARG A 55 -11.61 0.04 4.42
C ARG A 55 -12.29 0.15 3.05
N ASN A 56 -11.58 0.72 2.07
CA ASN A 56 -12.06 0.90 0.71
C ASN A 56 -11.34 -0.02 -0.30
N ALA A 57 -10.57 -1.00 0.18
CA ALA A 57 -9.81 -1.89 -0.71
C ALA A 57 -10.76 -2.66 -1.65
N GLY A 58 -10.52 -2.56 -2.95
CA GLY A 58 -11.36 -3.21 -3.96
C GLY A 58 -12.72 -2.54 -4.21
N LEU A 59 -13.08 -1.49 -3.46
CA LEU A 59 -14.26 -0.68 -3.78
C LEU A 59 -13.93 0.29 -4.91
N GLN A 60 -14.84 0.45 -5.87
CA GLN A 60 -14.73 1.41 -6.98
C GLN A 60 -14.70 2.89 -6.54
N LYS A 61 -14.82 3.18 -5.24
CA LYS A 61 -14.86 4.54 -4.67
C LYS A 61 -13.49 5.10 -4.27
N GLY A 62 -12.39 4.47 -4.71
CA GLY A 62 -11.06 5.04 -4.56
C GLY A 62 -10.95 6.33 -5.39
N ALA A 63 -11.06 7.49 -4.75
CA ALA A 63 -10.89 8.77 -5.42
C ALA A 63 -9.39 9.11 -5.52
N VAL A 64 -8.85 9.15 -6.75
CA VAL A 64 -7.58 9.84 -7.03
C VAL A 64 -7.92 11.32 -7.18
N VAL A 65 -7.84 12.06 -6.07
CA VAL A 65 -8.00 13.51 -6.11
C VAL A 65 -6.72 14.14 -6.67
N ARG A 66 -6.81 14.74 -7.86
CA ARG A 66 -5.78 15.67 -8.33
C ARG A 66 -5.91 16.94 -7.49
N LEU A 67 -4.94 17.20 -6.62
CA LEU A 67 -4.86 18.47 -5.90
C LEU A 67 -4.67 19.60 -6.93
N LYS A 68 -5.61 20.54 -6.99
CA LYS A 68 -5.49 21.73 -7.85
C LYS A 68 -4.27 22.52 -7.37
N GLY A 69 -3.26 22.69 -8.24
CA GLY A 69 -2.04 23.44 -7.96
C GLY A 69 -0.74 22.64 -8.06
N THR A 70 -0.78 21.31 -8.18
CA THR A 70 0.46 20.52 -8.35
C THR A 70 0.96 20.60 -9.79
N GLN A 71 2.06 21.32 -10.03
CA GLN A 71 2.79 21.26 -11.29
C GLN A 71 3.52 19.90 -11.39
N ILE A 72 3.22 19.12 -12.42
CA ILE A 72 4.02 17.94 -12.76
C ILE A 72 5.24 18.46 -13.51
N VAL A 73 6.40 18.46 -12.85
CA VAL A 73 7.68 18.76 -13.53
C VAL A 73 8.11 17.49 -14.28
N LEU A 74 7.92 17.50 -15.60
CA LEU A 74 8.50 16.50 -16.50
C LEU A 74 9.94 16.93 -16.79
N ILE A 75 10.93 16.22 -16.23
CA ILE A 75 12.32 16.36 -16.65
C ILE A 75 12.51 15.45 -17.87
N LYS A 76 12.90 16.02 -19.00
CA LYS A 76 13.27 15.31 -20.24
C LYS A 76 14.75 14.95 -20.24
#